data_AF-A0A3R7I8L0-F1
#
_entry.id   AF-A0A3R7I8L0-F1
#
_cell.length_a   1.000
_cell.length_b   1.000
_cell.length_c   1.000
_cell.angle_alpha   90.00
_cell.angle_beta   90.00
_cell.angle_gamma   90.00
#
_symmetry.space_group_name_H-M   'P 1'
#
loop_
_entity.id
_entity.type
_entity.pdbx_description
1 polymer ?
#
loop_
_entity_poly.entity_id
_entity_poly.type
_entity_poly.pdbx_seq_one_letter_code
_entity_poly.pdbx_strand_id
1 'polypeptide(L)'
;MDTDPTDIKSIAINATDLVAAIEATADGSETVLRVTPPFSGRMRARLHVVQPGDDDEPIHIQPDSLLATDAPSYPTPDDTADELRDADDETYSVERHRTYHEQRLAEWRESLPDHVVDSTTLVDTDHDVTVSLLGP
;
A
#
# COMPACT_ATOMS: atom_id res chain seq x y z
N MET A 1 15.46 21.62 -16.91
CA MET A 1 14.65 20.41 -16.73
C MET A 1 13.75 20.71 -15.58
N ASP A 2 12.44 20.54 -15.78
CA ASP A 2 11.47 20.93 -14.79
C ASP A 2 11.50 19.92 -13.63
N THR A 3 11.69 20.44 -12.43
CA THR A 3 11.62 19.68 -11.18
C THR A 3 10.38 20.12 -10.40
N ASP A 4 9.45 20.82 -11.03
CA ASP A 4 8.18 21.17 -10.42
C ASP A 4 7.29 19.91 -10.35
N PRO A 5 6.98 19.42 -9.14
CA PRO A 5 6.12 18.25 -8.96
C PRO A 5 4.68 18.46 -9.45
N THR A 6 4.24 19.71 -9.64
CA THR A 6 2.92 20.02 -10.23
C THR A 6 2.81 19.66 -11.71
N ASP A 7 3.93 19.35 -12.38
CA ASP A 7 3.93 18.83 -13.75
C ASP A 7 3.38 17.40 -13.86
N ILE A 8 3.32 16.66 -12.74
CA ILE A 8 2.81 15.29 -12.71
C ILE A 8 1.29 15.33 -12.93
N LYS A 9 0.79 14.53 -13.88
CA LYS A 9 -0.67 14.41 -14.13
C LYS A 9 -1.18 13.03 -13.74
N SER A 10 -0.34 12.01 -13.90
CA SER A 10 -0.67 10.66 -13.50
C SER A 10 0.54 9.90 -12.97
N ILE A 11 0.25 8.96 -12.07
CA ILE A 11 1.23 8.09 -11.44
C ILE A 11 0.78 6.65 -11.63
N ALA A 12 1.67 5.86 -12.24
CA ALA A 12 1.51 4.43 -12.36
C ALA A 12 2.15 3.71 -11.16
N ILE A 13 1.47 2.71 -10.60
CA ILE A 13 1.91 1.97 -9.42
C ILE A 13 1.76 0.47 -9.70
N ASN A 14 2.75 -0.35 -9.32
CA ASN A 14 2.58 -1.79 -9.41
C ASN A 14 1.73 -2.29 -8.24
N ALA A 15 0.70 -3.10 -8.49
CA ALA A 15 -0.17 -3.63 -7.44
C ALA A 15 0.63 -4.40 -6.37
N THR A 16 1.64 -5.18 -6.77
CA THR A 16 2.53 -5.90 -5.85
C THR A 16 3.35 -4.95 -5.00
N ASP A 17 3.81 -3.82 -5.55
CA ASP A 17 4.57 -2.81 -4.79
C ASP A 17 3.68 -2.16 -3.71
N LEU A 18 2.41 -1.87 -4.04
CA LEU A 18 1.44 -1.30 -3.09
C LEU A 18 1.15 -2.26 -1.94
N VAL A 19 0.81 -3.51 -2.27
CA VAL A 19 0.53 -4.56 -1.29
C VAL A 19 1.75 -4.74 -0.38
N ALA A 20 2.93 -4.93 -0.95
CA ALA A 20 4.16 -5.13 -0.18
C ALA A 20 4.51 -3.93 0.71
N ALA A 21 4.19 -2.70 0.30
CA ALA A 21 4.35 -1.52 1.13
C ALA A 21 3.51 -1.62 2.40
N ILE A 22 2.22 -1.93 2.26
CA ILE A 22 1.28 -2.00 3.39
C ILE A 22 1.66 -3.15 4.34
N GLU A 23 2.05 -4.30 3.80
CA GLU A 23 2.55 -5.42 4.61
C GLU A 23 3.78 -5.02 5.42
N ALA A 24 4.78 -4.43 4.77
CA ALA A 24 6.01 -4.01 5.44
C ALA A 24 5.73 -2.93 6.49
N THR A 25 4.77 -2.03 6.25
CA THR A 25 4.31 -1.05 7.23
C THR A 25 3.64 -1.70 8.44
N ALA A 26 2.81 -2.71 8.22
CA ALA A 26 2.21 -3.49 9.30
C ALA A 26 3.26 -4.26 10.13
N ASP A 27 4.34 -4.72 9.50
CA ASP A 27 5.51 -5.33 10.15
C ASP A 27 6.43 -4.30 10.86
N GLY A 28 6.11 -3.01 10.79
CA GLY A 28 6.81 -1.94 11.50
C GLY A 28 7.92 -1.24 10.70
N SER A 29 8.02 -1.49 9.40
CA SER A 29 8.90 -0.71 8.52
C SER A 29 8.26 0.61 8.11
N GLU A 30 9.03 1.67 7.97
CA GLU A 30 8.52 2.90 7.36
C GLU A 30 8.63 2.78 5.84
N THR A 31 7.50 2.63 5.13
CA THR A 31 7.48 2.47 3.67
C THR A 31 6.65 3.52 2.96
N VAL A 32 7.11 3.88 1.76
CA VAL A 32 6.48 4.89 0.90
C VAL A 32 6.53 4.45 -0.55
N LEU A 33 5.62 4.99 -1.36
CA LEU A 33 5.71 4.93 -2.80
C LEU A 33 6.38 6.21 -3.32
N ARG A 34 7.58 6.05 -3.87
CA ARG A 34 8.46 7.16 -4.23
C ARG A 34 8.40 7.49 -5.71
N VAL A 35 8.29 8.78 -6.04
CA VAL A 35 8.44 9.33 -7.39
C VAL A 35 9.69 10.20 -7.44
N THR A 36 10.64 9.85 -8.30
CA THR A 36 11.93 10.54 -8.40
C THR A 36 11.93 11.54 -9.57
N PRO A 37 12.45 12.77 -9.39
CA PRO A 37 12.62 13.71 -10.49
C PRO A 37 13.66 13.24 -11.53
N PRO A 38 13.70 13.86 -12.74
CA PRO A 38 12.87 14.98 -13.19
C PRO A 38 11.41 14.56 -13.36
N PHE A 39 10.50 15.45 -12.94
CA PHE A 39 9.07 15.17 -13.01
C PHE A 39 8.55 15.37 -14.43
N SER A 40 7.51 14.61 -14.76
CA SER A 40 6.85 14.68 -16.06
C SER A 40 5.39 14.31 -15.92
N GLY A 41 4.58 14.62 -16.95
CA GLY A 41 3.14 14.37 -16.93
C GLY A 41 2.72 12.94 -16.54
N ARG A 42 3.54 11.93 -16.83
CA ARG A 42 3.27 10.54 -16.42
C ARG A 42 4.48 9.96 -15.71
N MET A 43 4.32 9.71 -14.42
CA MET A 43 5.36 9.13 -13.58
C MET A 43 5.02 7.69 -13.17
N ARG A 44 6.01 7.00 -12.60
CA ARG A 44 5.81 5.72 -11.93
C ARG A 44 6.29 5.84 -10.49
N ALA A 45 5.42 5.53 -9.55
CA ALA A 45 5.80 5.36 -8.15
C ALA A 45 6.34 3.94 -7.93
N ARG A 46 7.30 3.82 -7.02
CA ARG A 46 7.91 2.53 -6.66
C ARG A 46 8.03 2.41 -5.16
N LEU A 47 7.87 1.19 -4.65
CA LEU A 47 8.12 0.87 -3.25
C LEU A 47 9.53 1.32 -2.83
N HIS A 48 9.60 2.03 -1.72
CA HIS A 48 10.81 2.43 -1.04
C HIS A 48 10.65 2.24 0.47
N VAL A 49 11.65 1.63 1.10
CA VAL A 49 11.74 1.55 2.56
C VAL A 49 12.59 2.73 3.01
N VAL A 50 12.02 3.60 3.84
CA VAL A 50 12.68 4.82 4.29
C VAL A 50 13.87 4.46 5.18
N GLN A 51 15.01 5.07 4.87
CA GLN A 51 16.26 4.89 5.59
C GLN A 51 16.77 6.23 6.11
N PRO A 52 17.54 6.22 7.22
CA PRO A 52 18.14 7.44 7.74
C PRO A 52 19.12 8.04 6.72
N GLY A 53 18.86 9.27 6.30
CA GLY A 53 19.68 9.99 5.32
C GLY A 53 19.22 9.84 3.86
N ASP A 54 17.99 9.36 3.63
CA ASP A 54 17.34 9.51 2.33
C ASP A 54 17.22 10.99 1.94
N ASP A 55 17.37 11.28 0.64
CA ASP A 55 17.20 12.62 0.09
C ASP A 55 15.74 13.09 0.17
N ASP A 56 15.52 14.38 0.48
CA ASP A 56 14.19 15.00 0.49
C ASP A 56 13.67 15.39 -0.92
N GLU A 57 14.43 15.11 -1.98
CA GLU A 57 14.10 15.51 -3.36
C GLU A 57 12.97 14.67 -4.02
N PRO A 58 12.87 13.35 -3.80
CA PRO A 58 11.75 12.55 -4.31
C PRO A 58 10.43 12.83 -3.56
N ILE A 59 9.31 12.70 -4.27
CA ILE A 59 7.99 12.77 -3.63
C ILE A 59 7.69 11.43 -2.99
N HIS A 60 7.23 11.46 -1.74
CA HIS A 60 6.77 10.29 -1.00
C HIS A 60 5.25 10.26 -0.91
N ILE A 61 4.66 9.17 -1.35
CA ILE A 61 3.22 8.91 -1.28
C ILE A 61 3.01 7.82 -0.25
N GLN A 62 2.13 8.07 0.72
CA GLN A 62 1.76 7.09 1.73
C GLN A 62 0.91 5.99 1.07
N PRO A 63 1.24 4.69 1.25
CA PRO A 63 0.47 3.60 0.65
C PRO A 63 -1.03 3.66 1.00
N ASP A 64 -1.36 3.97 2.25
CA ASP A 64 -2.74 4.06 2.73
C ASP A 64 -3.54 5.22 2.10
N SER A 65 -2.88 6.27 1.63
CA SER A 65 -3.59 7.39 0.96
C SER A 65 -4.15 7.01 -0.40
N LEU A 66 -3.71 5.87 -0.95
CA LEU A 66 -4.16 5.34 -2.23
C LEU A 66 -5.33 4.37 -2.10
N LEU A 67 -5.74 4.05 -0.88
CA LEU A 67 -6.86 3.15 -0.62
C LEU A 67 -8.13 3.93 -0.31
N ALA A 68 -9.25 3.45 -0.83
CA ALA A 68 -10.57 3.93 -0.46
C ALA A 68 -10.81 3.65 1.03
N THR A 69 -11.66 4.47 1.66
CA THR A 69 -11.98 4.33 3.10
C THR A 69 -12.64 2.99 3.45
N ASP A 70 -13.23 2.30 2.47
CA ASP A 70 -13.85 0.98 2.63
C ASP A 70 -12.87 -0.18 2.37
N ALA A 71 -11.57 0.10 2.18
CA ALA A 71 -10.57 -0.94 1.98
C ALA A 71 -10.44 -1.84 3.22
N PRO A 72 -10.28 -3.16 3.04
CA PRO A 72 -10.07 -4.07 4.16
C PRO A 72 -8.74 -3.77 4.85
N SER A 73 -8.75 -3.72 6.18
CA SER A 73 -7.53 -3.59 6.98
C SER A 73 -6.64 -4.82 6.83
N TYR A 74 -5.32 -4.63 7.03
CA TYR A 74 -4.36 -5.73 7.05
C TYR A 74 -4.76 -6.77 8.12
N PRO A 75 -4.92 -8.06 7.76
CA PRO A 75 -5.37 -9.08 8.70
C PRO A 75 -4.22 -9.50 9.61
N THR A 76 -4.17 -8.99 10.84
CA THR A 76 -3.07 -9.33 11.75
C THR A 76 -3.19 -10.77 12.29
N PRO A 77 -2.09 -11.37 12.78
CA PRO A 77 -2.15 -12.67 13.45
C PRO A 77 -3.12 -12.67 14.64
N ASP A 78 -3.19 -11.57 15.39
CA ASP A 78 -4.11 -11.46 16.54
C ASP A 78 -5.57 -11.40 16.08
N ASP A 79 -5.91 -10.57 15.07
CA ASP A 79 -7.27 -10.47 14.53
C ASP A 79 -7.77 -11.82 14.02
N THR A 80 -6.94 -12.49 13.21
CA THR A 80 -7.28 -13.81 12.65
C THR A 80 -7.37 -14.91 13.71
N ALA A 81 -6.67 -14.77 14.84
CA ALA A 81 -6.80 -15.69 15.96
C ALA A 81 -8.14 -15.48 16.70
N ASP A 82 -8.55 -14.23 16.87
CA ASP A 82 -9.83 -13.88 17.50
C ASP A 82 -11.02 -14.27 16.61
N GLU A 83 -10.97 -13.96 15.30
CA GLU A 83 -11.97 -14.41 14.31
C GLU A 83 -12.20 -15.93 14.40
N LEU A 84 -11.11 -16.71 14.48
CA LEU A 84 -11.19 -18.17 14.56
C LEU A 84 -11.78 -18.67 15.88
N ARG A 85 -11.52 -17.97 17.01
CA ARG A 85 -12.10 -18.32 18.31
C ARG A 85 -13.58 -18.00 18.39
N ASP A 86 -14.02 -16.96 17.70
CA ASP A 86 -15.43 -16.52 17.68
C ASP A 86 -16.28 -17.33 16.70
N ALA A 87 -15.70 -17.79 15.58
CA ALA A 87 -16.43 -18.46 14.51
C ALA A 87 -16.62 -19.98 14.72
N ASP A 88 -15.75 -20.63 15.49
CA ASP A 88 -15.71 -22.10 15.61
C ASP A 88 -15.97 -22.59 17.05
N ASP A 89 -16.89 -23.54 17.19
CA ASP A 89 -17.03 -24.38 18.39
C ASP A 89 -15.89 -25.43 18.51
N GLU A 90 -15.02 -25.54 17.50
CA GLU A 90 -13.89 -26.44 17.48
C GLU A 90 -12.70 -25.92 18.30
N THR A 91 -11.86 -26.84 18.77
CA THR A 91 -10.71 -26.47 19.60
C THR A 91 -9.68 -25.70 18.79
N TYR A 92 -9.37 -24.48 19.24
CA TYR A 92 -8.28 -23.68 18.71
C TYR A 92 -6.96 -24.47 18.67
N SER A 93 -6.26 -24.41 17.53
CA SER A 93 -4.90 -24.92 17.39
C SER A 93 -4.04 -23.94 16.58
N VAL A 94 -2.73 -23.92 16.87
CA VAL A 94 -1.77 -23.03 16.20
C VAL A 94 -1.67 -23.33 14.70
N GLU A 95 -1.72 -24.61 14.31
CA GLU A 95 -1.67 -25.00 12.90
C GLU A 95 -2.90 -24.52 12.14
N ARG A 96 -4.10 -24.64 12.74
CA ARG A 96 -5.34 -24.12 12.15
C ARG A 96 -5.32 -22.60 12.03
N HIS A 97 -4.88 -21.91 13.08
CA HIS A 97 -4.73 -20.46 13.06
C HIS A 97 -3.76 -20.02 11.96
N ARG A 98 -2.61 -20.68 11.83
CA ARG A 98 -1.65 -20.40 10.76
C ARG A 98 -2.29 -20.55 9.38
N THR A 99 -2.96 -21.67 9.10
CA THR A 99 -3.60 -21.91 7.80
C THR A 99 -4.72 -20.89 7.53
N TYR A 100 -5.52 -20.56 8.54
CA TYR A 100 -6.56 -19.55 8.43
C TYR A 100 -5.95 -18.17 8.13
N HIS A 101 -4.94 -17.77 8.88
CA HIS A 101 -4.23 -16.52 8.67
C HIS A 101 -3.60 -16.42 7.27
N GLU A 102 -2.94 -17.48 6.79
CA GLU A 102 -2.39 -17.55 5.43
C GLU A 102 -3.49 -17.37 4.36
N GLN A 103 -4.68 -17.93 4.57
CA GLN A 103 -5.84 -17.75 3.69
C GLN A 103 -6.35 -16.31 3.72
N ARG A 104 -6.60 -15.74 4.91
CA ARG A 104 -7.09 -14.36 5.06
C ARG A 104 -6.14 -13.35 4.44
N LEU A 105 -4.83 -13.59 4.59
CA LEU A 105 -3.81 -12.75 3.99
C LEU A 105 -3.81 -12.86 2.46
N ALA A 106 -3.98 -14.06 1.90
CA ALA A 106 -4.12 -14.23 0.45
C ALA A 106 -5.36 -13.50 -0.10
N GLU A 107 -6.52 -13.70 0.52
CA GLU A 107 -7.76 -13.01 0.13
C GLU A 107 -7.62 -11.49 0.21
N TRP A 108 -7.00 -10.99 1.28
CA TRP A 108 -6.73 -9.56 1.46
C TRP A 108 -5.84 -9.02 0.33
N ARG A 109 -4.71 -9.68 0.03
CA ARG A 109 -3.79 -9.28 -1.05
C ARG A 109 -4.48 -9.23 -2.41
N GLU A 110 -5.38 -10.18 -2.68
CA GLU A 110 -6.13 -10.24 -3.94
C GLU A 110 -7.21 -9.14 -4.02
N SER A 111 -7.85 -8.79 -2.90
CA SER A 111 -8.90 -7.77 -2.86
C SER A 111 -8.37 -6.33 -2.87
N LEU A 112 -7.20 -6.08 -2.28
CA LEU A 112 -6.69 -4.73 -2.07
C LEU A 112 -6.59 -3.85 -3.33
N PRO A 113 -6.16 -4.37 -4.50
CA PRO A 113 -6.12 -3.60 -5.74
C PRO A 113 -7.48 -3.05 -6.20
N ASP A 114 -8.59 -3.72 -5.87
CA ASP A 114 -9.95 -3.27 -6.21
C ASP A 114 -10.40 -2.06 -5.39
N HIS A 115 -9.70 -1.75 -4.29
CA HIS A 115 -9.97 -0.61 -3.42
C HIS A 115 -9.07 0.60 -3.68
N VAL A 116 -8.26 0.60 -4.74
CA VAL A 116 -7.39 1.72 -5.06
C VAL A 116 -8.18 2.88 -5.65
N VAL A 117 -7.95 4.09 -5.12
CA VAL A 117 -8.61 5.31 -5.59
C VAL A 117 -8.12 5.72 -6.99
N ASP A 118 -8.99 6.36 -7.77
CA ASP A 118 -8.62 6.88 -9.10
C ASP A 118 -7.68 8.09 -9.04
N SER A 119 -7.58 8.77 -7.90
CA SER A 119 -6.78 9.99 -7.72
C SER A 119 -6.33 10.18 -6.28
N THR A 120 -5.12 10.72 -6.11
CA THR A 120 -4.58 11.10 -4.79
C THR A 120 -3.98 12.51 -4.85
N THR A 121 -4.00 13.20 -3.72
CA THR A 121 -3.29 14.47 -3.55
C THR A 121 -1.84 14.19 -3.13
N LEU A 122 -0.89 14.90 -3.75
CA LEU A 122 0.52 14.88 -3.36
C LEU A 122 0.71 15.82 -2.17
N VAL A 123 1.09 15.25 -1.02
CA VAL A 123 1.05 15.92 0.30
C VAL A 123 1.93 17.17 0.38
N ASP A 124 3.03 17.20 -0.39
CA ASP A 124 3.99 18.32 -0.40
C ASP A 124 3.63 19.45 -1.38
N THR A 125 2.56 19.30 -2.17
CA THR A 125 2.24 20.22 -3.28
C THR A 125 0.77 20.59 -3.41
N ASP A 126 -0.11 19.97 -2.60
CA ASP A 126 -1.57 20.11 -2.70
C ASP A 126 -2.11 19.82 -4.12
N HIS A 127 -1.38 19.02 -4.90
CA HIS A 127 -1.69 18.75 -6.30
C HIS A 127 -2.28 17.35 -6.49
N ASP A 128 -3.45 17.28 -7.11
CA ASP A 128 -4.13 16.03 -7.41
C ASP A 128 -3.61 15.37 -8.68
N VAL A 129 -3.34 14.07 -8.59
CA VAL A 129 -2.83 13.26 -9.69
C VAL A 129 -3.68 12.00 -9.87
N THR A 130 -3.87 11.60 -11.12
CA THR A 130 -4.56 10.34 -11.44
C THR A 130 -3.68 9.14 -11.09
N VAL A 131 -4.25 8.17 -10.41
CA VAL A 131 -3.59 6.91 -10.06
C VAL A 131 -3.93 5.86 -11.11
N SER A 132 -2.97 5.02 -11.46
CA SER A 132 -3.21 3.88 -12.34
C SER A 132 -2.43 2.67 -11.85
N LEU A 133 -3.14 1.58 -11.62
CA LEU A 133 -2.49 0.31 -11.31
C LEU A 133 -1.93 -0.33 -12.57
N LEU A 134 -0.67 -0.72 -12.48
CA LEU A 134 -0.04 -1.63 -13.40
C LEU A 134 -0.32 -3.04 -12.90
N GLY A 135 -1.09 -3.80 -13.67
CA GLY A 135 -1.30 -5.22 -13.41
C GLY A 135 0.00 -6.03 -13.52
N PRO A 136 0.01 -7.27 -13.02
CA PRO A 136 1.00 -8.26 -13.41
C PRO A 136 0.99 -8.57 -14.92
#